data_AF-A0A953Y0E3-F1
#
_entry.id   AF-A0A953Y0E3-F1
#
_cell.length_a   1.000
_cell.length_b   1.000
_cell.length_c   1.000
_cell.angle_alpha   90.00
_cell.angle_beta   90.00
_cell.angle_gamma   90.00
#
_symmetry.space_group_name_H-M   'P 1'
#
loop_
_entity.id
_entity.type
_entity.pdbx_description
1 polymer ?
#
loop_
_entity_poly.entity_id
_entity_poly.type
_entity_poly.pdbx_seq_one_letter_code
_entity_poly.pdbx_strand_id
1 'polypeptide(L)'
;MSASGVVVAAGLGLRLRAELGERTPRKAYVTLAERPLVVWSTWALARVEGVDEVVVVVHPDDLEELERSQLGAALRASGATAFVAGGARRQDSVRNGIQACRAGAERFVLVHDAARPLLDPSDAKRALEAAREVGAALLALPVRDTVKRGDDVACVTETVPRDGLWLAQTPQIGRRDALLAALDAADAAGVEVTDEAAALERAGQRVRLVRGCADNFKVTTAPDLARARERVALGGVLLPPLPSGPIAKLSAQLRNTPPMGTRVDFGAEDSAVGELRTKLRGLPATATPLAATVGAPAPATPPPAFPRTGIGTDLHRLVAGRPLILGGVEVPSEKGLAGHSDADALTHAVIDGLLGAAGLGDIGEHFPDTDPAYAGADSMALLRAARLAVEEAGFRVGYVDAIVHAERPKLKPHKAAMRERLSDTLGVHPSCVNLKAKTGERVGPVGRGEAIAATAVVTLLPR
;
A
#
# COMPACT_ATOMS: atom_id res chain seq x y z
N MET A 1 22.84 8.35 -18.32
CA MET A 1 23.85 7.84 -17.37
C MET A 1 23.21 6.74 -16.54
N SER A 2 23.87 5.62 -16.28
CA SER A 2 23.31 4.57 -15.45
C SER A 2 23.64 4.73 -13.96
N ALA A 3 22.75 4.24 -13.10
CA ALA A 3 22.84 4.33 -11.64
C ALA A 3 22.75 2.93 -11.00
N SER A 4 23.26 2.82 -9.77
CA SER A 4 23.07 1.64 -8.92
C SER A 4 21.95 1.85 -7.92
N GLY A 5 21.27 0.78 -7.54
CA GLY A 5 20.45 0.68 -6.35
C GLY A 5 21.20 -0.07 -5.24
N VAL A 6 21.00 0.35 -4.00
CA VAL A 6 21.43 -0.37 -2.79
C VAL A 6 20.20 -0.58 -1.92
N VAL A 7 19.85 -1.83 -1.64
CA VAL A 7 18.76 -2.17 -0.70
C VAL A 7 19.38 -2.57 0.64
N VAL A 8 19.10 -1.80 1.68
CA VAL A 8 19.64 -2.04 3.02
C VAL A 8 18.70 -2.92 3.83
N ALA A 9 19.13 -4.16 4.08
CA ALA A 9 18.32 -5.22 4.69
C ALA A 9 19.01 -5.91 5.90
N ALA A 10 20.15 -5.39 6.37
CA ALA A 10 20.96 -6.02 7.43
C ALA A 10 20.43 -5.81 8.88
N GLY A 11 19.39 -5.00 9.08
CA GLY A 11 18.89 -4.69 10.42
C GLY A 11 18.14 -5.85 11.10
N LEU A 12 18.31 -5.98 12.42
CA LEU A 12 17.68 -7.03 13.24
C LEU A 12 16.16 -6.91 13.35
N GLY A 13 15.60 -5.69 13.27
CA GLY A 13 14.15 -5.48 13.29
C GLY A 13 13.47 -5.79 14.64
N LEU A 14 14.18 -5.57 15.75
CA LEU A 14 13.78 -5.99 17.11
C LEU A 14 12.36 -5.55 17.52
N ARG A 15 11.93 -4.34 17.13
CA ARG A 15 10.58 -3.82 17.44
C ARG A 15 9.46 -4.70 16.87
N LEU A 16 9.52 -5.00 15.58
CA LEU A 16 8.54 -5.86 14.93
C LEU A 16 8.59 -7.29 15.47
N ARG A 17 9.78 -7.78 15.82
CA ARG A 17 9.97 -9.10 16.44
C ARG A 17 9.35 -9.17 17.83
N ALA A 18 9.44 -8.10 18.63
CA ALA A 18 8.81 -8.02 19.94
C ALA A 18 7.29 -8.12 19.85
N GLU A 19 6.68 -7.52 18.83
CA GLU A 19 5.23 -7.54 18.62
C GLU A 19 4.73 -8.86 17.99
N LEU A 20 5.46 -9.44 17.03
CA LEU A 20 5.05 -10.64 16.30
C LEU A 20 5.56 -11.97 16.93
N GLY A 21 6.43 -11.89 17.94
CA GLY A 21 6.96 -13.02 18.69
C GLY A 21 8.34 -13.52 18.21
N GLU A 22 9.01 -14.29 19.06
CA GLU A 22 10.42 -14.69 18.90
C GLU A 22 10.72 -15.49 17.62
N ARG A 23 9.72 -16.18 17.07
CA ARG A 23 9.81 -16.98 15.83
C ARG A 23 9.72 -16.14 14.55
N THR A 24 9.50 -14.84 14.68
CA THR A 24 9.48 -13.90 13.55
C THR A 24 10.88 -13.80 12.95
N PRO A 25 11.03 -13.97 11.61
CA PRO A 25 12.32 -13.79 10.96
C PRO A 25 12.77 -12.33 11.07
N ARG A 26 14.04 -12.05 10.68
CA ARG A 26 14.51 -10.66 10.54
C ARG A 26 13.51 -9.85 9.70
N LYS A 27 13.30 -8.58 10.05
CA LYS A 27 12.23 -7.74 9.48
C LYS A 27 12.24 -7.71 7.95
N ALA A 28 13.41 -7.68 7.33
CA ALA A 28 13.56 -7.70 5.87
C ALA A 28 12.91 -8.94 5.20
N TYR A 29 12.79 -10.04 5.94
CA TYR A 29 12.26 -11.32 5.46
C TYR A 29 10.81 -11.58 5.85
N VAL A 30 10.19 -10.68 6.62
CA VAL A 30 8.74 -10.74 6.88
C VAL A 30 8.00 -10.61 5.55
N THR A 31 6.92 -11.37 5.39
CA THR A 31 6.19 -11.45 4.12
C THR A 31 5.03 -10.47 4.04
N LEU A 32 4.91 -9.87 2.86
CA LEU A 32 3.79 -9.05 2.39
C LEU A 32 3.27 -9.70 1.10
N ALA A 33 2.02 -10.17 1.10
CA ALA A 33 1.46 -10.99 0.01
C ALA A 33 2.43 -12.12 -0.41
N GLU A 34 2.82 -12.94 0.57
CA GLU A 34 3.72 -14.10 0.43
C GLU A 34 5.17 -13.79 -0.02
N ARG A 35 5.52 -12.52 -0.21
CA ARG A 35 6.85 -12.10 -0.65
C ARG A 35 7.57 -11.34 0.47
N PRO A 36 8.84 -11.66 0.75
CA PRO A 36 9.65 -10.90 1.69
C PRO A 36 9.72 -9.40 1.37
N LEU A 37 9.72 -8.54 2.38
CA LEU A 37 9.84 -7.07 2.18
C LEU A 37 11.07 -6.68 1.33
N VAL A 38 12.18 -7.39 1.50
CA VAL A 38 13.40 -7.20 0.71
C VAL A 38 13.22 -7.53 -0.78
N VAL A 39 12.34 -8.48 -1.12
CA VAL A 39 12.02 -8.83 -2.52
C VAL A 39 11.23 -7.69 -3.16
N TRP A 40 10.23 -7.16 -2.47
CA TRP A 40 9.47 -5.99 -2.90
C TRP A 40 10.37 -4.78 -3.18
N SER A 41 11.24 -4.46 -2.23
CA SER A 41 12.13 -3.30 -2.31
C SER A 41 13.16 -3.43 -3.43
N THR A 42 13.75 -4.62 -3.58
CA THR A 42 14.66 -4.95 -4.69
C THR A 42 13.98 -4.82 -6.04
N TRP A 43 12.78 -5.39 -6.15
CA TRP A 43 11.99 -5.42 -7.37
C TRP A 43 11.57 -4.02 -7.87
N ALA A 44 11.17 -3.15 -6.94
CA ALA A 44 10.83 -1.77 -7.23
C ALA A 44 12.07 -0.99 -7.69
N LEU A 45 13.19 -1.13 -6.98
CA LEU A 45 14.42 -0.39 -7.29
C LEU A 45 15.01 -0.80 -8.65
N ALA A 46 14.95 -2.10 -9.00
CA ALA A 46 15.39 -2.62 -10.29
C ALA A 46 14.54 -2.13 -11.48
N ARG A 47 13.35 -1.57 -11.23
CA ARG A 47 12.44 -1.03 -12.25
C ARG A 47 12.55 0.47 -12.44
N VAL A 48 13.37 1.14 -11.65
CA VAL A 48 13.62 2.56 -11.83
C VAL A 48 14.37 2.75 -13.14
N GLU A 49 13.80 3.53 -14.05
CA GLU A 49 14.44 3.83 -15.32
C GLU A 49 15.79 4.51 -15.10
N GLY A 50 16.85 3.90 -15.65
CA GLY A 50 18.22 4.35 -15.46
C GLY A 50 18.99 3.66 -14.33
N VAL A 51 18.36 2.73 -13.59
CA VAL A 51 19.06 1.79 -12.69
C VAL A 51 19.38 0.51 -13.45
N ASP A 52 20.64 0.08 -13.43
CA ASP A 52 21.12 -1.13 -14.13
C ASP A 52 21.80 -2.15 -13.20
N GLU A 53 21.87 -1.85 -11.91
CA GLU A 53 22.52 -2.64 -10.88
C GLU A 53 21.76 -2.50 -9.58
N VAL A 54 21.53 -3.60 -8.85
CA VAL A 54 20.93 -3.56 -7.51
C VAL A 54 21.72 -4.46 -6.56
N VAL A 55 22.44 -3.83 -5.64
CA VAL A 55 23.16 -4.51 -4.55
C VAL A 55 22.22 -4.64 -3.36
N VAL A 56 22.08 -5.85 -2.81
CA VAL A 56 21.27 -6.10 -1.61
C VAL A 56 22.19 -6.39 -0.43
N VAL A 57 22.11 -5.54 0.60
CA VAL A 57 22.89 -5.66 1.83
C VAL A 57 22.09 -6.47 2.83
N VAL A 58 22.64 -7.58 3.31
CA VAL A 58 21.97 -8.49 4.27
C VAL A 58 22.78 -8.64 5.55
N HIS A 59 22.18 -9.23 6.58
CA HIS A 59 22.91 -9.49 7.81
C HIS A 59 24.09 -10.44 7.53
N PRO A 60 25.28 -10.25 8.13
CA PRO A 60 26.44 -11.12 7.90
C PRO A 60 26.12 -12.62 8.01
N ASP A 61 25.42 -13.02 9.07
CA ASP A 61 25.01 -14.42 9.30
C ASP A 61 24.11 -15.02 8.21
N ASP A 62 23.44 -14.17 7.41
CA ASP A 62 22.52 -14.63 6.38
C ASP A 62 23.19 -14.78 5.01
N LEU A 63 24.35 -14.14 4.78
CA LEU A 63 24.89 -13.97 3.44
C LEU A 63 25.16 -15.31 2.74
N GLU A 64 25.84 -16.23 3.43
CA GLU A 64 26.23 -17.51 2.86
C GLU A 64 25.01 -18.41 2.55
N GLU A 65 24.03 -18.46 3.46
CA GLU A 65 22.81 -19.24 3.25
C GLU A 65 21.94 -18.61 2.15
N LEU A 66 21.84 -17.28 2.14
CA LEU A 66 21.04 -16.52 1.19
C LEU A 66 21.41 -16.86 -0.25
N GLU A 67 22.71 -16.89 -0.58
CA GLU A 67 23.20 -17.13 -1.94
C GLU A 67 22.73 -18.45 -2.55
N ARG A 68 22.55 -19.47 -1.71
CA ARG A 68 22.15 -20.84 -2.07
C ARG A 68 20.66 -21.10 -1.86
N SER A 69 19.93 -20.13 -1.30
CA SER A 69 18.53 -20.29 -0.92
C SER A 69 17.54 -19.91 -2.03
N GLN A 70 16.28 -20.32 -1.83
CA GLN A 70 15.17 -19.85 -2.67
C GLN A 70 14.96 -18.33 -2.59
N LEU A 71 15.33 -17.70 -1.48
CA LEU A 71 15.27 -16.23 -1.34
C LEU A 71 16.34 -15.55 -2.19
N GLY A 72 17.56 -16.07 -2.22
CA GLY A 72 18.60 -15.57 -3.12
C GLY A 72 18.17 -15.67 -4.58
N ALA A 73 17.55 -16.79 -4.98
CA ALA A 73 16.96 -16.95 -6.30
C ALA A 73 15.84 -15.93 -6.58
N ALA A 74 14.93 -15.70 -5.62
CA ALA A 74 13.86 -14.72 -5.74
C ALA A 74 14.37 -13.28 -5.86
N LEU A 75 15.42 -12.93 -5.11
CA LEU A 75 16.08 -11.63 -5.17
C LEU A 75 16.74 -11.40 -6.53
N ARG A 76 17.46 -12.40 -7.06
CA ARG A 76 18.03 -12.33 -8.42
C ARG A 76 16.94 -12.20 -9.49
N ALA A 77 15.87 -12.98 -9.40
CA ALA A 77 14.71 -12.85 -10.29
C ALA A 77 14.01 -11.48 -10.17
N SER A 78 14.17 -10.81 -9.04
CA SER A 78 13.65 -9.46 -8.80
C SER A 78 14.61 -8.36 -9.25
N GLY A 79 15.82 -8.69 -9.70
CA GLY A 79 16.80 -7.74 -10.23
C GLY A 79 18.04 -7.51 -9.35
N ALA A 80 18.22 -8.25 -8.26
CA ALA A 80 19.47 -8.19 -7.50
C ALA A 80 20.65 -8.70 -8.33
N THR A 81 21.72 -7.91 -8.39
CA THR A 81 22.96 -8.24 -9.10
C THR A 81 24.06 -8.75 -8.17
N ALA A 82 24.02 -8.37 -6.89
CA ALA A 82 24.97 -8.82 -5.88
C ALA A 82 24.36 -8.82 -4.47
N PHE A 83 24.97 -9.62 -3.59
CA PHE A 83 24.67 -9.66 -2.16
C PHE A 83 25.92 -9.28 -1.38
N VAL A 84 25.77 -8.48 -0.33
CA VAL A 84 26.89 -8.12 0.54
C VAL A 84 26.49 -8.15 2.00
N ALA A 85 27.46 -8.43 2.88
CA ALA A 85 27.26 -8.36 4.31
C ALA A 85 27.14 -6.90 4.78
N GLY A 86 26.18 -6.64 5.66
CA GLY A 86 26.06 -5.40 6.39
C GLY A 86 27.15 -5.25 7.45
N GLY A 87 27.24 -4.06 8.04
CA GLY A 87 28.11 -3.77 9.17
C GLY A 87 27.35 -3.65 10.49
N ALA A 88 28.05 -3.24 11.55
CA ALA A 88 27.49 -3.11 12.89
C ALA A 88 26.40 -2.03 12.97
N ARG A 89 26.61 -0.89 12.29
CA ARG A 89 25.65 0.22 12.22
C ARG A 89 24.93 0.25 10.86
N ARG A 90 23.87 1.05 10.78
CA ARG A 90 23.17 1.30 9.50
C ARG A 90 24.13 1.91 8.47
N GLN A 91 24.92 2.91 8.87
CA GLN A 91 25.85 3.60 7.96
C GLN A 91 26.96 2.67 7.42
N ASP A 92 27.42 1.70 8.22
CA ASP A 92 28.40 0.70 7.78
C ASP A 92 27.80 -0.22 6.71
N SER A 93 26.55 -0.65 6.92
CA SER A 93 25.80 -1.45 5.94
C SER A 93 25.60 -0.69 4.63
N VAL A 94 25.28 0.59 4.71
CA VAL A 94 25.15 1.48 3.54
C VAL A 94 26.48 1.60 2.82
N ARG A 95 27.59 1.86 3.53
CA ARG A 95 28.94 1.92 2.97
C ARG A 95 29.30 0.65 2.20
N ASN A 96 29.11 -0.52 2.80
CA ASN A 96 29.40 -1.81 2.16
C ASN A 96 28.61 -1.98 0.86
N GLY A 97 27.32 -1.61 0.86
CA GLY A 97 26.48 -1.63 -0.34
C GLY A 97 26.98 -0.71 -1.45
N ILE A 98 27.34 0.54 -1.11
CA ILE A 98 27.84 1.53 -2.07
C ILE A 98 29.22 1.11 -2.63
N GLN A 99 30.10 0.56 -1.80
CA GLN A 99 31.42 0.09 -2.22
C GLN A 99 31.32 -1.04 -3.25
N ALA A 100 30.36 -1.95 -3.07
CA ALA A 100 30.10 -3.07 -3.97
C ALA A 100 29.40 -2.69 -5.28
N CYS A 101 28.82 -1.49 -5.36
CA CYS A 101 28.32 -0.95 -6.63
C CYS A 101 29.48 -0.71 -7.59
N ARG A 102 29.25 -0.93 -8.89
CA ARG A 102 30.21 -0.64 -9.97
C ARG A 102 30.81 0.76 -9.81
N ALA A 103 32.11 0.86 -10.01
CA ALA A 103 32.80 2.15 -10.03
C ALA A 103 32.47 2.91 -11.32
N GLY A 104 32.47 4.24 -11.24
CA GLY A 104 32.31 5.15 -12.38
C GLY A 104 32.29 6.60 -11.90
N ALA A 105 33.01 7.47 -12.60
CA ALA A 105 33.27 8.86 -12.17
C ALA A 105 32.00 9.70 -11.94
N GLU A 106 30.86 9.29 -12.50
CA GLU A 106 29.58 10.01 -12.46
C GLU A 106 28.42 9.08 -12.06
N ARG A 107 28.71 7.93 -11.41
CA ARG A 107 27.67 6.96 -11.05
C ARG A 107 26.91 7.43 -9.81
N PHE A 108 25.59 7.54 -9.96
CA PHE A 108 24.67 7.78 -8.85
C PHE A 108 24.28 6.46 -8.17
N VAL A 109 24.03 6.51 -6.87
CA VAL A 109 23.55 5.38 -6.08
C VAL A 109 22.27 5.77 -5.36
N LEU A 110 21.23 4.95 -5.51
CA LEU A 110 19.96 5.05 -4.82
C LEU A 110 19.98 4.10 -3.61
N VAL A 111 20.09 4.63 -2.40
CA VAL A 111 20.04 3.85 -1.17
C VAL A 111 18.59 3.75 -0.69
N HIS A 112 18.06 2.53 -0.62
CA HIS A 112 16.68 2.24 -0.26
C HIS A 112 16.57 1.31 0.95
N ASP A 113 15.58 1.55 1.79
CA ASP A 113 15.35 0.70 2.96
C ASP A 113 14.52 -0.52 2.55
N ALA A 114 14.96 -1.74 2.85
CA ALA A 114 14.18 -2.96 2.58
C ALA A 114 12.80 -2.98 3.25
N ALA A 115 12.60 -2.14 4.28
CA ALA A 115 11.36 -2.00 5.01
C ALA A 115 10.35 -1.04 4.34
N ARG A 116 10.63 -0.53 3.15
CA ARG A 116 9.71 0.30 2.35
C ARG A 116 9.29 -0.45 1.07
N PRO A 117 8.41 -1.46 1.19
CA PRO A 117 8.10 -2.38 0.09
C PRO A 117 7.22 -1.76 -1.01
N LEU A 118 6.60 -0.60 -0.76
CA LEU A 118 5.64 0.05 -1.65
C LEU A 118 6.23 1.26 -2.39
N LEU A 119 7.53 1.21 -2.70
CA LEU A 119 8.17 2.23 -3.52
C LEU A 119 7.59 2.20 -4.94
N ASP A 120 7.12 3.36 -5.43
CA ASP A 120 6.81 3.55 -6.83
C ASP A 120 8.10 3.85 -7.62
N PRO A 121 8.46 3.08 -8.66
CA PRO A 121 9.66 3.33 -9.45
C PRO A 121 9.68 4.71 -10.12
N SER A 122 8.53 5.30 -10.43
CA SER A 122 8.42 6.64 -11.02
C SER A 122 8.80 7.74 -10.03
N ASP A 123 8.47 7.57 -8.74
CA ASP A 123 8.90 8.48 -7.68
C ASP A 123 10.44 8.46 -7.54
N ALA A 124 11.02 7.27 -7.50
CA ALA A 124 12.47 7.10 -7.46
C ALA A 124 13.17 7.65 -8.71
N LYS A 125 12.55 7.52 -9.90
CA LYS A 125 13.06 8.13 -11.14
C LYS A 125 13.13 9.65 -11.03
N ARG A 126 12.05 10.31 -10.57
CA ARG A 126 12.04 11.76 -10.36
C ARG A 126 13.11 12.20 -9.36
N ALA A 127 13.32 11.43 -8.30
CA ALA A 127 14.39 11.68 -7.35
C ALA A 127 15.78 11.55 -7.99
N LEU A 128 15.99 10.56 -8.85
CA LEU A 128 17.25 10.36 -9.56
C LEU A 128 17.54 11.50 -10.54
N GLU A 129 16.53 11.99 -11.26
CA GLU A 129 16.64 13.15 -12.15
C GLU A 129 17.04 14.40 -11.35
N ALA A 130 16.36 14.66 -10.24
CA ALA A 130 16.70 15.76 -9.35
C ALA A 130 18.11 15.66 -8.75
N ALA A 131 18.56 14.44 -8.41
CA ALA A 131 19.92 14.20 -7.93
C ALA A 131 20.96 14.49 -9.01
N ARG A 132 20.69 14.19 -10.28
CA ARG A 132 21.60 14.51 -11.40
C ARG A 132 21.76 16.02 -11.60
N GLU A 133 20.74 16.80 -11.29
CA GLU A 133 20.80 18.26 -11.38
C GLU A 133 21.52 18.91 -10.20
N VAL A 134 21.29 18.41 -8.97
CA VAL A 134 21.75 19.07 -7.72
C VAL A 134 22.99 18.40 -7.11
N GLY A 135 23.26 17.15 -7.46
CA GLY A 135 24.30 16.31 -6.86
C GLY A 135 23.75 15.25 -5.89
N ALA A 136 22.64 15.55 -5.21
CA ALA A 136 21.94 14.62 -4.33
C ALA A 136 20.45 14.95 -4.18
N ALA A 137 19.63 13.94 -3.86
CA ALA A 137 18.21 14.10 -3.58
C ALA A 137 17.68 13.02 -2.63
N LEU A 138 16.55 13.28 -1.98
CA LEU A 138 15.74 12.27 -1.29
C LEU A 138 14.26 12.40 -1.61
N LEU A 139 13.54 11.29 -1.52
CA LEU A 139 12.08 11.32 -1.38
C LEU A 139 11.70 11.84 0.01
N ALA A 140 10.71 12.72 0.08
CA ALA A 140 10.22 13.25 1.35
C ALA A 140 8.75 13.68 1.27
N LEU A 141 8.08 13.76 2.43
CA LEU A 141 6.71 14.25 2.56
C LEU A 141 6.69 15.54 3.38
N PRO A 142 5.95 16.59 2.96
CA PRO A 142 5.78 17.77 3.80
C PRO A 142 5.01 17.39 5.07
N VAL A 143 5.43 17.93 6.21
CA VAL A 143 4.73 17.72 7.47
C VAL A 143 3.38 18.43 7.43
N ARG A 144 2.30 17.68 7.72
CA ARG A 144 0.94 18.21 7.73
C ARG A 144 0.42 18.44 9.13
N ASP A 145 0.71 17.53 10.05
CA ASP A 145 0.21 17.60 11.41
C ASP A 145 1.01 18.59 12.26
N THR A 146 0.43 19.00 13.39
CA THR A 146 1.14 19.84 14.36
C THR A 146 2.29 19.05 14.98
N VAL A 147 3.50 19.60 14.93
CA VAL A 147 4.69 18.96 15.53
C VAL A 147 4.90 19.49 16.94
N LYS A 148 5.11 18.57 17.88
CA LYS A 148 5.48 18.90 19.26
C LYS A 148 6.88 18.38 19.54
N ARG A 149 7.68 19.17 20.24
CA ARG A 149 8.89 18.70 20.93
C ARG A 149 8.48 18.27 22.33
N GLY A 150 8.94 17.10 22.75
CA GLY A 150 8.77 16.60 24.11
C GLY A 150 10.09 16.60 24.88
N ASP A 151 10.03 16.58 26.20
CA ASP A 151 11.16 16.23 27.07
C ASP A 151 11.20 14.72 27.37
N ASP A 152 12.13 14.32 28.23
CA ASP A 152 12.38 12.91 28.59
C ASP A 152 11.21 12.24 29.35
N VAL A 153 10.26 13.03 29.86
CA VAL A 153 9.04 12.54 30.53
C VAL A 153 7.79 12.68 29.64
N ALA A 154 8.00 12.91 28.33
CA ALA A 154 6.97 13.06 27.31
C ALA A 154 6.01 14.25 27.55
N CYS A 155 6.46 15.30 28.22
CA CYS A 155 5.74 16.57 28.32
C CYS A 155 6.10 17.51 27.16
N VAL A 156 5.11 18.23 26.64
CA VAL A 156 5.30 19.17 25.52
C VAL A 156 6.17 20.36 25.97
N THR A 157 7.31 20.54 25.31
CA THR A 157 8.23 21.68 25.54
C THR A 157 8.06 22.77 24.48
N GLU A 158 7.74 22.40 23.24
CA GLU A 158 7.64 23.34 22.12
C GLU A 158 6.59 22.86 21.12
N THR A 159 5.88 23.80 20.49
CA THR A 159 5.17 23.54 19.24
C THR A 159 6.05 23.99 18.08
N VAL A 160 6.61 23.04 17.34
CA VAL A 160 7.56 23.34 16.26
C VAL A 160 6.78 23.81 15.03
N PRO A 161 7.12 24.97 14.43
CA PRO A 161 6.52 25.42 13.17
C PRO A 161 6.71 24.36 12.07
N ARG A 162 5.61 23.86 11.51
CA ARG A 162 5.65 22.79 10.49
C ARG A 162 6.05 23.29 9.10
N ASP A 163 6.04 24.59 8.88
CA ASP A 163 6.36 25.21 7.58
C ASP A 163 7.82 24.93 7.22
N GLY A 164 8.04 24.30 6.06
CA GLY A 164 9.37 23.89 5.62
C GLY A 164 9.89 22.59 6.24
N LEU A 165 9.12 21.92 7.11
CA LEU A 165 9.50 20.60 7.64
C LEU A 165 9.05 19.46 6.73
N TRP A 166 9.93 18.46 6.61
CA TRP A 166 9.71 17.29 5.77
C TRP A 166 10.06 16.01 6.52
N LEU A 167 9.29 14.95 6.25
CA LEU A 167 9.55 13.59 6.71
C LEU A 167 10.38 12.88 5.64
N ALA A 168 11.62 12.55 5.96
CA ALA A 168 12.52 11.86 5.05
C ALA A 168 12.02 10.43 4.72
N GLN A 169 12.07 10.09 3.44
CA GLN A 169 11.85 8.75 2.91
C GLN A 169 13.11 8.27 2.17
N THR A 170 13.06 7.02 1.72
CA THR A 170 14.06 6.44 0.82
C THR A 170 13.34 6.04 -0.49
N PRO A 171 14.00 6.06 -1.66
CA PRO A 171 15.44 6.17 -1.84
C PRO A 171 16.05 7.53 -1.53
N GLN A 172 17.28 7.52 -1.03
CA GLN A 172 18.17 8.67 -0.93
C GLN A 172 19.32 8.50 -1.92
N ILE A 173 19.64 9.54 -2.65
CA ILE A 173 20.39 9.46 -3.89
C ILE A 173 21.53 10.47 -3.86
N GLY A 174 22.73 10.01 -4.19
CA GLY A 174 23.90 10.85 -4.36
C GLY A 174 24.89 10.22 -5.32
N ARG A 175 25.88 11.00 -5.74
CA ARG A 175 27.03 10.43 -6.46
C ARG A 175 27.77 9.45 -5.55
N ARG A 176 28.22 8.34 -6.11
CA ARG A 176 28.89 7.25 -5.39
C ARG A 176 30.10 7.76 -4.59
N ASP A 177 30.94 8.57 -5.22
CA ASP A 177 32.13 9.18 -4.60
C ASP A 177 31.77 10.11 -3.45
N ALA A 178 30.79 11.01 -3.66
CA ALA A 178 30.31 11.95 -2.65
C ALA A 178 29.70 11.24 -1.44
N LEU A 179 28.91 10.18 -1.66
CA LEU A 179 28.33 9.38 -0.58
C LEU A 179 29.42 8.70 0.27
N LEU A 180 30.41 8.06 -0.38
CA LEU A 180 31.50 7.41 0.34
C LEU A 180 32.32 8.41 1.15
N ALA A 181 32.71 9.53 0.52
CA ALA A 181 33.46 10.59 1.18
C ALA A 181 32.70 11.22 2.36
N ALA A 182 31.38 11.42 2.22
CA ALA A 182 30.54 11.94 3.29
C ALA A 182 30.45 10.97 4.48
N LEU A 183 30.30 9.67 4.20
CA LEU A 183 30.32 8.65 5.24
C LEU A 183 31.71 8.56 5.90
N ASP A 184 32.81 8.59 5.13
CA ASP A 184 34.18 8.59 5.67
C ASP A 184 34.43 9.78 6.59
N ALA A 185 33.97 10.97 6.21
CA ALA A 185 34.06 12.17 7.02
C ALA A 185 33.24 12.06 8.32
N ALA A 186 32.06 11.45 8.28
CA ALA A 186 31.24 11.21 9.47
C ALA A 186 31.95 10.26 10.45
N ASP A 187 32.53 9.17 9.94
CA ASP A 187 33.30 8.21 10.75
C ASP A 187 34.56 8.86 11.36
N ALA A 188 35.31 9.63 10.57
CA ALA A 188 36.48 10.36 11.06
C ALA A 188 36.13 11.38 12.17
N ALA A 189 34.91 11.92 12.15
CA ALA A 189 34.37 12.80 13.18
C ALA A 189 33.71 12.05 14.36
N GLY A 190 33.64 10.72 14.33
CA GLY A 190 32.97 9.92 15.37
C GLY A 190 31.46 10.13 15.43
N VAL A 191 30.83 10.57 14.33
CA VAL A 191 29.40 10.89 14.28
C VAL A 191 28.62 9.75 13.63
N GLU A 192 27.57 9.30 14.30
CA GLU A 192 26.58 8.40 13.70
C GLU A 192 25.51 9.21 12.96
N VAL A 193 25.33 8.91 11.67
CA VAL A 193 24.34 9.57 10.81
C VAL A 193 23.10 8.70 10.68
N THR A 194 21.94 9.33 10.74
CA THR A 194 20.64 8.63 10.70
C THR A 194 20.28 8.17 9.28
N ASP A 195 20.71 8.92 8.27
CA ASP A 195 20.47 8.67 6.86
C ASP A 195 21.58 9.26 5.96
N GLU A 196 21.48 8.99 4.66
CA GLU A 196 22.49 9.39 3.67
C GLU A 196 22.49 10.90 3.44
N ALA A 197 21.30 11.53 3.50
CA ALA A 197 21.13 12.97 3.42
C ALA A 197 21.88 13.68 4.55
N ALA A 198 21.76 13.20 5.80
CA ALA A 198 22.50 13.76 6.93
C ALA A 198 24.03 13.67 6.73
N ALA A 199 24.55 12.58 6.15
CA ALA A 199 25.97 12.49 5.84
C ALA A 199 26.39 13.54 4.80
N LEU A 200 25.63 13.66 3.71
CA LEU A 200 25.91 14.60 2.62
C LEU A 200 25.83 16.07 3.08
N GLU A 201 24.80 16.41 3.86
CA GLU A 201 24.63 17.76 4.43
C GLU A 201 25.81 18.16 5.30
N ARG A 202 26.29 17.24 6.15
CA ARG A 202 27.48 17.45 6.98
C ARG A 202 28.76 17.64 6.17
N ALA A 203 28.85 17.02 5.00
CA ALA A 203 29.92 17.22 4.04
C ALA A 203 29.76 18.50 3.20
N GLY A 204 28.76 19.35 3.51
CA GLY A 204 28.49 20.61 2.80
C GLY A 204 27.79 20.44 1.45
N GLN A 205 27.29 19.23 1.14
CA GLN A 205 26.58 18.97 -0.10
C GLN A 205 25.13 19.41 0.00
N ARG A 206 24.58 19.91 -1.11
CA ARG A 206 23.16 20.24 -1.21
C ARG A 206 22.37 18.97 -1.52
N VAL A 207 21.29 18.75 -0.77
CA VAL A 207 20.37 17.63 -1.00
C VAL A 207 18.99 18.16 -1.40
N ARG A 208 18.48 17.74 -2.55
CA ARG A 208 17.16 18.14 -3.04
C ARG A 208 16.06 17.31 -2.36
N LEU A 209 15.05 18.00 -1.82
CA LEU A 209 13.79 17.38 -1.42
C LEU A 209 12.91 17.15 -2.65
N VAL A 210 12.54 15.89 -2.89
CA VAL A 210 11.60 15.49 -3.93
C VAL A 210 10.36 14.91 -3.27
N ARG A 211 9.18 15.43 -3.63
CA ARG A 211 7.92 14.97 -3.03
C ARG A 211 7.70 13.49 -3.34
N GLY A 212 7.64 12.66 -2.30
CA GLY A 212 7.32 11.23 -2.39
C GLY A 212 5.84 10.95 -2.16
N CYS A 213 5.53 9.67 -1.97
CA CYS A 213 4.19 9.16 -1.72
C CYS A 213 3.99 8.71 -0.26
N ALA A 214 2.81 8.96 0.30
CA ALA A 214 2.43 8.52 1.65
C ALA A 214 2.41 6.99 1.81
N ASP A 215 2.23 6.26 0.71
CA ASP A 215 2.26 4.79 0.67
C ASP A 215 3.69 4.24 0.74
N ASN A 216 4.71 5.05 0.49
CA ASN A 216 6.13 4.69 0.68
C ASN A 216 6.56 4.82 2.16
N PHE A 217 5.71 4.38 3.09
CA PHE A 217 6.01 4.37 4.52
C PHE A 217 6.91 3.19 4.90
N LYS A 218 7.62 3.32 6.03
CA LYS A 218 8.54 2.29 6.52
C LYS A 218 7.82 1.33 7.46
N VAL A 219 7.75 0.07 7.08
CA VAL A 219 7.23 -1.00 7.95
C VAL A 219 8.14 -1.15 9.16
N THR A 220 7.62 -0.83 10.34
CA THR A 220 8.36 -0.86 11.61
C THR A 220 7.63 -1.62 12.70
N THR A 221 6.30 -1.61 12.65
CA THR A 221 5.37 -2.22 13.61
C THR A 221 4.38 -3.16 12.91
N ALA A 222 3.63 -3.94 13.67
CA ALA A 222 2.57 -4.81 13.13
C ALA A 222 1.43 -4.01 12.44
N PRO A 223 0.97 -2.86 12.97
CA PRO A 223 0.05 -1.98 12.26
C PRO A 223 0.57 -1.50 10.91
N ASP A 224 1.87 -1.18 10.78
CA ASP A 224 2.45 -0.81 9.48
C ASP A 224 2.37 -1.97 8.49
N LEU A 225 2.63 -3.20 8.94
CA LEU A 225 2.52 -4.38 8.09
C LEU A 225 1.08 -4.65 7.66
N ALA A 226 0.10 -4.46 8.56
CA ALA A 226 -1.32 -4.55 8.24
C ALA A 226 -1.71 -3.50 7.19
N ARG A 227 -1.32 -2.24 7.40
CA ARG A 227 -1.52 -1.16 6.42
C ARG A 227 -0.89 -1.49 5.07
N ALA A 228 0.30 -2.09 5.05
CA ALA A 228 0.95 -2.50 3.81
C ALA A 228 0.16 -3.61 3.10
N ARG A 229 -0.38 -4.58 3.85
CA ARG A 229 -1.24 -5.66 3.32
C ARG A 229 -2.52 -5.11 2.72
N GLU A 230 -3.19 -4.20 3.43
CA GLU A 230 -4.36 -3.49 2.91
C GLU A 230 -4.03 -2.80 1.60
N ARG A 231 -2.87 -2.14 1.52
CA ARG A 231 -2.49 -1.42 0.31
C ARG A 231 -2.21 -2.32 -0.88
N VAL A 232 -1.61 -3.49 -0.65
CA VAL A 232 -1.47 -4.52 -1.69
C VAL A 232 -2.82 -5.11 -2.08
N ALA A 233 -3.72 -5.34 -1.12
CA ALA A 233 -5.05 -5.92 -1.35
C ALA A 233 -6.03 -5.00 -2.09
N LEU A 234 -5.88 -3.68 -1.93
CA LEU A 234 -6.63 -2.66 -2.69
C LEU A 234 -6.26 -2.64 -4.19
N GLY A 235 -5.13 -3.24 -4.58
CA GLY A 235 -4.69 -3.29 -5.96
C GLY A 235 -3.94 -2.04 -6.44
N GLY A 236 -3.56 -2.02 -7.72
CA GLY A 236 -2.74 -0.95 -8.32
C GLY A 236 -1.22 -1.14 -8.15
N VAL A 237 -0.77 -2.06 -7.30
CA VAL A 237 0.65 -2.41 -7.14
C VAL A 237 0.93 -3.72 -7.87
N LEU A 238 1.89 -3.72 -8.80
CA LEU A 238 2.33 -4.94 -9.48
C LEU A 238 3.16 -5.78 -8.49
N LEU A 239 2.80 -7.06 -8.36
CA LEU A 239 3.47 -7.98 -7.44
C LEU A 239 4.85 -8.39 -8.00
N PRO A 240 5.89 -8.46 -7.16
CA PRO A 240 7.14 -9.11 -7.53
C PRO A 240 6.92 -10.55 -8.02
N PRO A 241 7.82 -11.13 -8.83
CA PRO A 241 7.72 -12.54 -9.16
C PRO A 241 7.83 -13.38 -7.88
N LEU A 242 6.95 -14.38 -7.75
CA LEU A 242 7.17 -15.46 -6.79
C LEU A 242 8.15 -16.45 -7.44
N PRO A 243 9.16 -16.95 -6.71
CA PRO A 243 9.83 -18.18 -7.13
C PRO A 243 8.80 -19.32 -7.14
N SER A 244 8.97 -20.29 -8.03
CA SER A 244 8.19 -21.52 -8.05
C SER A 244 8.47 -22.34 -6.76
N GLY A 245 7.55 -22.29 -5.79
CA GLY A 245 7.59 -23.08 -4.55
C GLY A 245 7.29 -22.26 -3.28
N PRO A 246 6.92 -22.92 -2.15
CA PRO A 246 6.56 -22.22 -0.92
C PRO A 246 7.79 -21.59 -0.23
N ILE A 247 8.01 -20.27 -0.45
CA ILE A 247 8.96 -19.43 0.31
C ILE A 247 8.72 -19.54 1.83
N ALA A 248 7.51 -19.94 2.24
CA ALA A 248 7.14 -20.19 3.63
C ALA A 248 8.12 -21.13 4.39
N LYS A 249 8.83 -22.03 3.70
CA LYS A 249 9.87 -22.89 4.31
C LYS A 249 11.19 -22.18 4.61
N LEU A 250 11.46 -21.02 4.04
CA LEU A 250 12.69 -20.25 4.30
C LEU A 250 12.69 -19.61 5.68
N SER A 251 11.51 -19.16 6.15
CA SER A 251 11.35 -18.75 7.55
C SER A 251 11.66 -19.91 8.51
N ALA A 252 11.47 -21.17 8.09
CA ALA A 252 11.75 -22.38 8.87
C ALA A 252 13.21 -22.83 8.82
N GLN A 253 13.88 -22.61 7.69
CA GLN A 253 15.29 -22.94 7.50
C GLN A 253 16.20 -21.94 8.24
N LEU A 254 15.91 -20.64 8.14
CA LEU A 254 16.59 -19.58 8.91
C LEU A 254 16.26 -19.60 10.41
N ARG A 255 15.32 -20.45 10.86
CA ARG A 255 14.98 -20.68 12.28
C ARG A 255 15.92 -21.69 12.96
N ASN A 256 16.72 -22.44 12.19
CA ASN A 256 17.46 -23.61 12.70
C ASN A 256 18.99 -23.45 12.74
N THR A 257 19.53 -22.24 12.61
CA THR A 257 20.96 -22.00 12.87
C THR A 257 21.12 -21.63 14.34
N PRO A 258 21.62 -22.52 15.22
CA PRO A 258 21.87 -22.15 16.61
C PRO A 258 22.96 -21.06 16.64
N PRO A 259 22.85 -20.04 17.50
CA PRO A 259 23.96 -19.13 17.74
C PRO A 259 25.12 -19.96 18.31
N MET A 260 26.26 -19.94 17.62
CA MET A 260 27.49 -20.49 18.16
C MET A 260 27.93 -19.62 19.34
N GLY A 261 27.90 -20.20 20.54
CA GLY A 261 28.73 -19.78 21.67
C GLY A 261 28.31 -18.53 22.41
N THR A 262 27.56 -18.69 23.50
CA THR A 262 28.03 -18.39 24.87
C THR A 262 26.93 -18.81 25.84
N ARG A 263 27.21 -19.85 26.64
CA ARG A 263 26.41 -20.18 27.82
C ARG A 263 26.51 -18.99 28.78
N VAL A 264 25.37 -18.40 29.09
CA VAL A 264 25.22 -17.60 30.30
C VAL A 264 24.17 -18.34 31.14
N ASP A 265 24.65 -19.01 32.19
CA ASP A 265 23.79 -19.58 33.22
C ASP A 265 23.09 -18.42 33.94
N PHE A 266 21.76 -18.45 33.96
CA PHE A 266 21.00 -17.77 35.00
C PHE A 266 20.24 -18.83 35.78
N GLY A 267 20.69 -19.02 37.02
CA GLY A 267 20.08 -19.87 38.02
C GLY A 267 18.66 -19.43 38.35
N ALA A 268 17.91 -20.40 38.86
CA ALA A 268 16.56 -20.26 39.38
C ALA A 268 16.42 -19.07 40.36
N GLU A 269 15.31 -18.33 40.27
CA GLU A 269 14.36 -18.08 41.36
C GLU A 269 13.23 -17.11 40.95
N ASP A 270 12.15 -17.19 41.72
CA ASP A 270 10.99 -16.30 41.82
C ASP A 270 9.72 -16.51 40.98
N SER A 271 8.95 -17.45 41.53
CA SER A 271 7.51 -17.50 41.58
C SER A 271 6.84 -16.17 41.95
N ALA A 272 6.12 -15.57 41.00
CA ALA A 272 5.06 -14.60 41.30
C ALA A 272 3.88 -14.61 40.31
N VAL A 273 3.82 -15.61 39.40
CA VAL A 273 2.76 -15.71 38.36
C VAL A 273 1.81 -16.89 38.61
N GLY A 274 2.07 -17.70 39.64
CA GLY A 274 1.28 -18.89 39.99
C GLY A 274 -0.01 -18.60 40.77
N GLU A 275 -0.05 -17.53 41.57
CA GLU A 275 -1.15 -17.33 42.53
C GLU A 275 -2.38 -16.59 41.96
N LEU A 276 -2.28 -15.95 40.79
CA LEU A 276 -3.44 -15.29 40.16
C LEU A 276 -4.35 -16.23 39.35
N ARG A 277 -3.88 -17.44 39.00
CA ARG A 277 -4.65 -18.39 38.16
C ARG A 277 -5.68 -19.21 38.94
N THR A 278 -5.64 -19.22 40.26
CA THR A 278 -6.47 -20.09 41.10
C THR A 278 -7.72 -19.39 41.66
N LYS A 279 -7.86 -18.07 41.51
CA LYS A 279 -9.00 -17.29 42.06
C LYS A 279 -10.15 -17.00 41.08
N LEU A 280 -10.12 -17.50 39.85
CA LEU A 280 -11.16 -17.25 38.82
C LEU A 280 -11.97 -18.50 38.40
N ARG A 281 -11.96 -19.58 39.20
CA ARG A 281 -12.79 -20.80 38.96
C ARG A 281 -13.78 -21.04 40.10
N GLY A 282 -14.69 -20.10 40.33
CA GLY A 282 -15.65 -20.22 41.42
C GLY A 282 -16.93 -19.41 41.24
N LEU A 283 -17.63 -19.57 40.10
CA LEU A 283 -19.04 -19.18 39.96
C LEU A 283 -19.79 -20.26 39.14
N PRO A 284 -20.99 -20.68 39.56
CA PRO A 284 -21.69 -21.82 38.98
C PRO A 284 -22.39 -21.49 37.65
N ALA A 285 -22.45 -22.51 36.79
CA ALA A 285 -23.08 -22.49 35.48
C ALA A 285 -24.59 -22.70 35.57
N THR A 286 -25.38 -21.79 34.98
CA THR A 286 -26.75 -22.07 34.53
C THR A 286 -27.10 -21.20 33.32
N ALA A 287 -26.94 -21.77 32.12
CA ALA A 287 -27.80 -21.53 30.94
C ALA A 287 -27.29 -22.41 29.81
N THR A 288 -28.03 -23.47 29.51
CA THR A 288 -27.87 -24.29 28.31
C THR A 288 -28.37 -23.49 27.09
N PRO A 289 -27.62 -23.38 25.99
CA PRO A 289 -28.21 -23.24 24.68
C PRO A 289 -28.16 -24.58 23.95
N LEU A 290 -29.31 -24.93 23.36
CA LEU A 290 -29.44 -26.06 22.46
C LEU A 290 -28.37 -26.01 21.36
N ALA A 291 -27.66 -27.12 21.22
CA ALA A 291 -26.86 -27.41 20.04
C ALA A 291 -27.80 -27.59 18.83
N ALA A 292 -27.90 -26.56 17.99
CA ALA A 292 -28.19 -26.75 16.57
C ALA A 292 -26.84 -26.75 15.85
N THR A 293 -26.35 -27.94 15.51
CA THR A 293 -25.21 -28.14 14.62
C THR A 293 -25.58 -27.66 13.22
N VAL A 294 -25.35 -26.38 12.94
CA VAL A 294 -25.13 -25.92 11.56
C VAL A 294 -23.63 -25.98 11.36
N GLY A 295 -23.18 -26.94 10.54
CA GLY A 295 -21.77 -27.08 10.21
C GLY A 295 -21.22 -25.73 9.73
N ALA A 296 -20.08 -25.33 10.28
CA ALA A 296 -19.34 -24.21 9.74
C ALA A 296 -19.17 -24.44 8.22
N PRO A 297 -19.51 -23.47 7.35
CA PRO A 297 -19.32 -23.64 5.93
C PRO A 297 -17.84 -23.97 5.68
N ALA A 298 -17.61 -24.99 4.85
CA ALA A 298 -16.28 -25.31 4.36
C ALA A 298 -15.61 -24.03 3.84
N PRO A 299 -14.27 -23.87 3.95
CA PRO A 299 -13.59 -22.72 3.38
C PRO A 299 -13.99 -22.63 1.91
N ALA A 300 -14.68 -21.54 1.55
CA ALA A 300 -15.17 -21.31 0.19
C ALA A 300 -13.99 -21.51 -0.77
N THR A 301 -14.20 -22.35 -1.78
CA THR A 301 -13.24 -22.56 -2.87
C THR A 301 -12.84 -21.18 -3.38
N PRO A 302 -11.53 -20.84 -3.44
CA PRO A 302 -11.12 -19.53 -3.91
C PRO A 302 -11.71 -19.30 -5.31
N PRO A 303 -12.22 -18.09 -5.60
CA PRO A 303 -12.84 -17.81 -6.88
C PRO A 303 -11.86 -18.15 -8.00
N PRO A 304 -12.35 -18.68 -9.14
CA PRO A 304 -11.50 -18.99 -10.27
C PRO A 304 -10.69 -17.75 -10.70
N ALA A 305 -9.40 -17.97 -10.96
CA ALA A 305 -8.38 -16.93 -11.10
C ALA A 305 -8.41 -16.21 -12.47
N PHE A 306 -9.58 -15.74 -12.92
CA PHE A 306 -9.70 -14.93 -14.13
C PHE A 306 -10.46 -13.63 -13.86
N PRO A 307 -10.15 -12.54 -14.59
CA PRO A 307 -10.93 -11.31 -14.56
C PRO A 307 -12.40 -11.56 -14.90
N ARG A 308 -13.31 -10.97 -14.13
CA ARG A 308 -14.75 -11.05 -14.38
C ARG A 308 -15.26 -9.71 -14.85
N THR A 309 -16.27 -9.71 -15.70
CA THR A 309 -16.90 -8.48 -16.18
C THR A 309 -18.39 -8.53 -15.92
N GLY A 310 -18.92 -7.46 -15.36
CA GLY A 310 -20.33 -7.25 -15.12
C GLY A 310 -20.82 -6.04 -15.89
N ILE A 311 -22.09 -6.08 -16.25
CA ILE A 311 -22.81 -4.97 -16.85
C ILE A 311 -23.88 -4.52 -15.86
N GLY A 312 -23.99 -3.22 -15.64
CA GLY A 312 -25.07 -2.64 -14.87
C GLY A 312 -25.77 -1.55 -15.66
N THR A 313 -27.08 -1.46 -15.48
CA THR A 313 -27.92 -0.49 -16.17
C THR A 313 -28.95 0.06 -15.20
N ASP A 314 -29.14 1.37 -15.21
CA ASP A 314 -30.19 1.99 -14.41
C ASP A 314 -30.89 3.11 -15.19
N LEU A 315 -32.16 3.34 -14.87
CA LEU A 315 -33.02 4.32 -15.52
C LEU A 315 -33.93 4.97 -14.49
N HIS A 316 -33.78 6.29 -14.33
CA HIS A 316 -34.67 7.08 -13.47
C HIS A 316 -35.45 8.13 -14.27
N ARG A 317 -36.71 8.31 -13.88
CA ARG A 317 -37.56 9.38 -14.40
C ARG A 317 -37.09 10.73 -13.85
N LEU A 318 -37.12 11.77 -14.69
CA LEU A 318 -36.87 13.15 -14.27
C LEU A 318 -38.13 13.80 -13.69
N VAL A 319 -38.00 14.43 -12.53
CA VAL A 319 -39.08 15.16 -11.83
C VAL A 319 -38.61 16.53 -11.37
N ALA A 320 -39.55 17.48 -11.28
CA ALA A 320 -39.27 18.82 -10.76
C ALA A 320 -39.04 18.79 -9.24
N GLY A 321 -38.29 19.76 -8.72
CA GLY A 321 -38.12 19.96 -7.27
C GLY A 321 -37.18 18.98 -6.58
N ARG A 322 -36.38 18.21 -7.34
CA ARG A 322 -35.30 17.36 -6.79
C ARG A 322 -33.95 17.76 -7.39
N PRO A 323 -32.85 17.66 -6.62
CA PRO A 323 -31.51 17.83 -7.17
C PRO A 323 -31.19 16.70 -8.15
N LEU A 324 -30.42 17.00 -9.20
CA LEU A 324 -29.88 15.99 -10.10
C LEU A 324 -28.51 15.56 -9.60
N ILE A 325 -28.41 14.36 -9.07
CA ILE A 325 -27.15 13.78 -8.59
C ILE A 325 -26.75 12.65 -9.56
N LEU A 326 -25.50 12.70 -10.03
CA LEU A 326 -24.92 11.71 -10.92
C LEU A 326 -23.45 11.46 -10.55
N GLY A 327 -23.06 10.22 -10.30
CA GLY A 327 -21.69 9.88 -9.84
C GLY A 327 -21.29 10.60 -8.56
N GLY A 328 -22.25 10.79 -7.65
CA GLY A 328 -22.13 11.56 -6.43
C GLY A 328 -22.01 13.07 -6.65
N VAL A 329 -22.12 13.61 -7.86
CA VAL A 329 -21.99 15.05 -8.14
C VAL A 329 -23.36 15.65 -8.43
N GLU A 330 -23.69 16.74 -7.74
CA GLU A 330 -24.86 17.54 -8.07
C GLU A 330 -24.61 18.32 -9.37
N VAL A 331 -25.50 18.12 -10.35
CA VAL A 331 -25.46 18.74 -11.66
C VAL A 331 -26.57 19.78 -11.76
N PRO A 332 -26.25 21.05 -12.10
CA PRO A 332 -27.27 22.08 -12.26
C PRO A 332 -28.32 21.68 -13.31
N SER A 333 -29.58 21.60 -12.88
CA SER A 333 -30.72 21.15 -13.69
C SER A 333 -32.04 21.62 -13.07
N GLU A 334 -33.06 21.84 -13.90
CA GLU A 334 -34.44 22.13 -13.46
C GLU A 334 -35.16 20.89 -12.90
N LYS A 335 -34.66 19.70 -13.23
CA LYS A 335 -35.21 18.40 -12.83
C LYS A 335 -34.13 17.50 -12.27
N GLY A 336 -34.50 16.72 -11.25
CA GLY A 336 -33.68 15.66 -10.65
C GLY A 336 -34.28 14.28 -10.90
N LEU A 337 -33.63 13.24 -10.39
CA LEU A 337 -34.06 11.84 -10.56
C LEU A 337 -35.05 11.44 -9.46
N ALA A 338 -36.13 10.76 -9.86
CA ALA A 338 -37.13 10.22 -8.95
C ALA A 338 -36.66 8.88 -8.38
N GLY A 339 -36.67 8.74 -7.05
CA GLY A 339 -36.31 7.49 -6.38
C GLY A 339 -36.34 7.64 -4.85
N HIS A 340 -36.21 6.50 -4.16
CA HIS A 340 -36.22 6.40 -2.69
C HIS A 340 -34.88 6.84 -2.04
N SER A 341 -33.77 6.76 -2.77
CA SER A 341 -32.44 7.32 -2.42
C SER A 341 -32.24 8.72 -3.06
N ASP A 342 -30.98 9.20 -3.11
CA ASP A 342 -30.58 10.33 -3.97
C ASP A 342 -30.78 10.08 -5.49
N ALA A 343 -31.19 8.85 -5.86
CA ALA A 343 -31.59 8.41 -7.19
C ALA A 343 -30.48 8.53 -8.25
N ASP A 344 -29.22 8.40 -7.85
CA ASP A 344 -28.07 8.49 -8.73
C ASP A 344 -27.95 7.29 -9.69
N ALA A 345 -28.56 7.43 -10.86
CA ALA A 345 -28.56 6.42 -11.92
C ALA A 345 -27.15 5.94 -12.31
N LEU A 346 -26.15 6.84 -12.33
CA LEU A 346 -24.79 6.46 -12.70
C LEU A 346 -24.16 5.57 -11.64
N THR A 347 -24.31 5.93 -10.37
CA THR A 347 -23.74 5.18 -9.25
C THR A 347 -24.43 3.83 -9.11
N HIS A 348 -25.76 3.75 -9.24
CA HIS A 348 -26.49 2.48 -9.24
C HIS A 348 -26.05 1.54 -10.37
N ALA A 349 -25.91 2.05 -11.61
CA ALA A 349 -25.41 1.23 -12.71
C ALA A 349 -23.99 0.69 -12.45
N VAL A 350 -23.12 1.43 -11.76
CA VAL A 350 -21.80 0.93 -11.35
C VAL A 350 -21.92 -0.14 -10.27
N ILE A 351 -22.83 0.02 -9.30
CA ILE A 351 -23.10 -0.99 -8.25
C ILE A 351 -23.56 -2.32 -8.88
N ASP A 352 -24.53 -2.29 -9.79
CA ASP A 352 -24.98 -3.50 -10.49
C ASP A 352 -23.87 -4.15 -11.29
N GLY A 353 -23.03 -3.35 -11.96
CA GLY A 353 -21.85 -3.87 -12.67
C GLY A 353 -20.87 -4.58 -11.73
N LEU A 354 -20.66 -4.05 -10.52
CA LEU A 354 -19.79 -4.65 -9.50
C LEU A 354 -20.38 -5.97 -8.98
N LEU A 355 -21.63 -5.95 -8.51
CA LEU A 355 -22.29 -7.11 -7.92
C LEU A 355 -22.47 -8.22 -8.95
N GLY A 356 -22.86 -7.87 -10.18
CA GLY A 356 -22.96 -8.80 -11.30
C GLY A 356 -21.62 -9.44 -11.67
N ALA A 357 -20.54 -8.66 -11.71
CA ALA A 357 -19.20 -9.21 -11.97
C ALA A 357 -18.73 -10.17 -10.86
N ALA A 358 -19.10 -9.91 -9.60
CA ALA A 358 -18.76 -10.76 -8.47
C ALA A 358 -19.67 -12.02 -8.37
N GLY A 359 -20.83 -12.01 -9.04
CA GLY A 359 -21.85 -13.05 -8.94
C GLY A 359 -22.67 -12.92 -7.65
N LEU A 360 -22.88 -11.69 -7.18
CA LEU A 360 -23.59 -11.36 -5.94
C LEU A 360 -25.04 -10.89 -6.16
N GLY A 361 -25.58 -10.98 -7.37
CA GLY A 361 -26.92 -10.46 -7.68
C GLY A 361 -26.88 -8.97 -8.09
N ASP A 362 -27.90 -8.22 -7.70
CA ASP A 362 -28.10 -6.81 -8.07
C ASP A 362 -28.29 -5.88 -6.85
N ILE A 363 -28.36 -4.58 -7.10
CA ILE A 363 -28.52 -3.54 -6.07
C ILE A 363 -29.80 -3.72 -5.24
N GLY A 364 -30.88 -4.23 -5.82
CA GLY A 364 -32.16 -4.41 -5.13
C GLY A 364 -32.13 -5.57 -4.13
N GLU A 365 -31.35 -6.61 -4.41
CA GLU A 365 -31.11 -7.71 -3.47
C GLU A 365 -30.27 -7.27 -2.26
N HIS A 366 -29.32 -6.36 -2.45
CA HIS A 366 -28.43 -5.88 -1.38
C HIS A 366 -28.98 -4.68 -0.59
N PHE A 367 -29.71 -3.80 -1.28
CA PHE A 367 -30.22 -2.54 -0.74
C PHE A 367 -31.70 -2.34 -1.15
N PRO A 368 -32.61 -3.19 -0.64
CA PRO A 368 -34.01 -3.16 -1.03
C PRO A 368 -34.66 -1.82 -0.66
N ASP A 369 -35.41 -1.24 -1.61
CA ASP A 369 -36.10 0.05 -1.45
C ASP A 369 -37.30 0.00 -0.48
N THR A 370 -37.69 -1.20 -0.06
CA THR A 370 -38.71 -1.46 0.96
C THR A 370 -38.18 -1.44 2.39
N ASP A 371 -36.85 -1.45 2.58
CA ASP A 371 -36.23 -1.35 3.90
C ASP A 371 -36.09 0.13 4.31
N PRO A 372 -36.74 0.56 5.42
CA PRO A 372 -36.64 1.93 5.92
C PRO A 372 -35.21 2.38 6.21
N ALA A 373 -34.28 1.44 6.44
CA ALA A 373 -32.87 1.74 6.71
C ALA A 373 -32.15 2.44 5.55
N TYR A 374 -32.65 2.29 4.31
CA TYR A 374 -32.06 2.88 3.11
C TYR A 374 -32.84 4.08 2.56
N ALA A 375 -33.88 4.53 3.25
CA ALA A 375 -34.64 5.72 2.87
C ALA A 375 -33.75 6.97 2.92
N GLY A 376 -33.57 7.65 1.77
CA GLY A 376 -32.68 8.82 1.67
C GLY A 376 -31.18 8.50 1.75
N ALA A 377 -30.78 7.25 1.51
CA ALA A 377 -29.37 6.86 1.51
C ALA A 377 -28.56 7.60 0.42
N ASP A 378 -27.31 7.91 0.76
CA ASP A 378 -26.27 8.39 -0.16
C ASP A 378 -25.80 7.23 -1.06
N SER A 379 -25.99 7.34 -2.37
CA SER A 379 -25.59 6.29 -3.31
C SER A 379 -24.09 6.01 -3.28
N MET A 380 -23.27 6.98 -2.89
CA MET A 380 -21.82 6.75 -2.71
C MET A 380 -21.54 5.86 -1.48
N ALA A 381 -22.40 5.87 -0.46
CA ALA A 381 -22.32 4.94 0.66
C ALA A 381 -22.70 3.52 0.24
N LEU A 382 -23.75 3.37 -0.58
CA LEU A 382 -24.13 2.08 -1.18
C LEU A 382 -23.01 1.54 -2.07
N LEU A 383 -22.35 2.41 -2.86
CA LEU A 383 -21.20 2.03 -3.67
C LEU A 383 -20.01 1.55 -2.83
N ARG A 384 -19.75 2.18 -1.67
CA ARG A 384 -18.73 1.68 -0.72
C ARG A 384 -19.09 0.30 -0.20
N ALA A 385 -20.34 0.07 0.18
CA ALA A 385 -20.80 -1.23 0.68
C ALA A 385 -20.70 -2.32 -0.40
N ALA A 386 -21.13 -2.03 -1.63
CA ALA A 386 -21.00 -2.95 -2.76
C ALA A 386 -19.53 -3.29 -3.07
N ARG A 387 -18.62 -2.30 -3.04
CA ARG A 387 -17.18 -2.56 -3.17
C ARG A 387 -16.68 -3.51 -2.08
N LEU A 388 -17.07 -3.30 -0.82
CA LEU A 388 -16.66 -4.17 0.28
C LEU A 388 -17.18 -5.60 0.12
N ALA A 389 -18.43 -5.79 -0.33
CA ALA A 389 -18.98 -7.10 -0.61
C ALA A 389 -18.24 -7.83 -1.75
N VAL A 390 -17.91 -7.12 -2.83
CA VAL A 390 -17.04 -7.64 -3.91
C VAL A 390 -15.66 -8.05 -3.39
N GLU A 391 -15.13 -7.26 -2.47
CA GLU A 391 -13.84 -7.49 -1.82
C GLU A 391 -13.82 -8.72 -0.90
N GLU A 392 -14.91 -8.96 -0.18
CA GLU A 392 -15.15 -10.16 0.62
C GLU A 392 -15.35 -11.40 -0.27
N ALA A 393 -15.94 -11.23 -1.46
CA ALA A 393 -16.07 -12.28 -2.47
C ALA A 393 -14.74 -12.63 -3.18
N GLY A 394 -13.61 -12.03 -2.78
CA GLY A 394 -12.28 -12.34 -3.30
C GLY A 394 -11.94 -11.63 -4.61
N PHE A 395 -12.58 -10.49 -4.88
CA PHE A 395 -12.30 -9.67 -6.06
C PHE A 395 -11.88 -8.24 -5.69
N ARG A 396 -11.28 -7.54 -6.63
CA ARG A 396 -11.00 -6.10 -6.55
C ARG A 396 -11.41 -5.42 -7.84
N VAL A 397 -11.74 -4.13 -7.75
CA VAL A 397 -12.14 -3.34 -8.93
C VAL A 397 -10.92 -3.10 -9.83
N GLY A 398 -11.03 -3.49 -11.09
CA GLY A 398 -9.99 -3.29 -12.10
C GLY A 398 -10.24 -2.06 -12.95
N TYR A 399 -11.39 -2.02 -13.64
CA TYR A 399 -11.75 -0.94 -14.56
C TYR A 399 -13.25 -0.72 -14.59
N VAL A 400 -13.68 0.54 -14.72
CA VAL A 400 -15.08 0.93 -14.90
C VAL A 400 -15.19 1.82 -16.15
N ASP A 401 -16.06 1.44 -17.07
CA ASP A 401 -16.43 2.26 -18.21
C ASP A 401 -17.93 2.52 -18.21
N ALA A 402 -18.33 3.78 -18.10
CA ALA A 402 -19.73 4.15 -17.99
C ALA A 402 -20.18 5.12 -19.10
N ILE A 403 -21.47 5.06 -19.44
CA ILE A 403 -22.17 5.98 -20.33
C ILE A 403 -23.40 6.50 -19.61
N VAL A 404 -23.52 7.81 -19.50
CA VAL A 404 -24.77 8.45 -19.10
C VAL A 404 -25.49 8.98 -20.34
N HIS A 405 -26.74 8.55 -20.50
CA HIS A 405 -27.65 8.99 -21.56
C HIS A 405 -28.58 10.07 -21.00
N ALA A 406 -28.34 11.31 -21.40
CA ALA A 406 -29.12 12.47 -20.99
C ALA A 406 -29.24 13.48 -22.14
N GLU A 407 -30.45 13.88 -22.50
CA GLU A 407 -30.66 14.95 -23.49
C GLU A 407 -30.22 16.31 -22.92
N ARG A 408 -30.55 16.56 -21.64
CA ARG A 408 -30.14 17.73 -20.85
C ARG A 408 -30.03 17.30 -19.38
N PRO A 409 -29.19 17.95 -18.56
CA PRO A 409 -28.23 19.02 -18.89
C PRO A 409 -26.96 18.49 -19.58
N LYS A 410 -26.07 19.39 -20.04
CA LYS A 410 -24.77 19.00 -20.61
C LYS A 410 -23.86 18.45 -19.52
N LEU A 411 -23.48 17.17 -19.61
CA LEU A 411 -22.64 16.53 -18.59
C LEU A 411 -21.13 16.77 -18.76
N LYS A 412 -20.67 17.23 -19.94
CA LYS A 412 -19.23 17.44 -20.24
C LYS A 412 -18.46 18.21 -19.14
N PRO A 413 -18.98 19.31 -18.56
CA PRO A 413 -18.27 20.05 -17.51
C PRO A 413 -18.11 19.29 -16.19
N HIS A 414 -18.97 18.30 -15.93
CA HIS A 414 -19.06 17.62 -14.64
C HIS A 414 -18.37 16.25 -14.63
N LYS A 415 -18.05 15.69 -15.81
CA LYS A 415 -17.51 14.32 -15.92
C LYS A 415 -16.22 14.10 -15.13
N ALA A 416 -15.36 15.12 -15.04
CA ALA A 416 -14.10 15.01 -14.31
C ALA A 416 -14.34 14.80 -12.80
N ALA A 417 -15.24 15.59 -12.21
CA ALA A 417 -15.61 15.48 -10.81
C ALA A 417 -16.34 14.17 -10.50
N MET A 418 -17.24 13.72 -11.39
CA MET A 418 -17.93 12.43 -11.27
C MET A 418 -16.92 11.28 -11.27
N ARG A 419 -15.96 11.32 -12.20
CA ARG A 419 -14.90 10.32 -12.30
C ARG A 419 -14.06 10.27 -11.03
N GLU A 420 -13.69 11.42 -10.48
CA GLU A 420 -12.90 11.53 -9.25
C GLU A 420 -13.66 10.96 -8.04
N ARG A 421 -14.94 11.34 -7.84
CA ARG A 421 -15.76 10.80 -6.75
C ARG A 421 -15.96 9.29 -6.85
N LEU A 422 -16.24 8.78 -8.06
CA LEU A 422 -16.35 7.35 -8.30
C LEU A 422 -15.03 6.64 -8.03
N SER A 423 -13.90 7.14 -8.55
CA SER A 423 -12.59 6.50 -8.35
C SER A 423 -12.17 6.46 -6.88
N ASP A 424 -12.39 7.57 -6.15
CA ASP A 424 -12.08 7.65 -4.72
C ASP A 424 -12.92 6.65 -3.92
N THR A 425 -14.21 6.55 -4.24
CA THR A 425 -15.13 5.64 -3.55
C THR A 425 -14.84 4.17 -3.87
N LEU A 426 -14.45 3.90 -5.11
CA LEU A 426 -14.01 2.58 -5.57
C LEU A 426 -12.61 2.21 -5.07
N GLY A 427 -11.85 3.16 -4.50
CA GLY A 427 -10.48 2.95 -4.04
C GLY A 427 -9.47 2.71 -5.18
N VAL A 428 -9.76 3.21 -6.39
CA VAL A 428 -8.93 3.01 -7.59
C VAL A 428 -8.35 4.33 -8.11
N HIS A 429 -7.29 4.26 -8.89
CA HIS A 429 -6.75 5.45 -9.55
C HIS A 429 -7.77 6.04 -10.55
N PRO A 430 -7.88 7.37 -10.73
CA PRO A 430 -8.85 7.97 -11.65
C PRO A 430 -8.75 7.52 -13.11
N SER A 431 -7.59 7.00 -13.56
CA SER A 431 -7.44 6.41 -14.90
C SER A 431 -8.19 5.08 -15.08
N CYS A 432 -8.60 4.44 -13.98
CA CYS A 432 -9.37 3.20 -13.99
C CYS A 432 -10.88 3.42 -14.13
N VAL A 433 -11.34 4.68 -14.19
CA VAL A 433 -12.73 5.03 -14.38
C VAL A 433 -12.84 5.93 -15.62
N ASN A 434 -13.64 5.51 -16.59
CA ASN A 434 -13.95 6.32 -17.77
C ASN A 434 -15.44 6.65 -17.84
N LEU A 435 -15.75 7.91 -18.15
CA LEU A 435 -17.11 8.41 -18.19
C LEU A 435 -17.41 9.09 -19.53
N LYS A 436 -18.43 8.56 -20.19
CA LYS A 436 -18.96 9.05 -21.46
C LYS A 436 -20.37 9.60 -21.23
N ALA A 437 -20.75 10.55 -22.05
CA ALA A 437 -22.10 11.12 -22.04
C ALA A 437 -22.63 11.13 -23.47
N LYS A 438 -23.90 10.76 -23.63
CA LYS A 438 -24.60 10.70 -24.91
C LYS A 438 -25.99 11.32 -24.76
N THR A 439 -26.44 12.00 -25.81
CA THR A 439 -27.80 12.50 -25.97
C THR A 439 -28.73 11.38 -26.42
N GLY A 440 -30.04 11.58 -26.26
CA GLY A 440 -31.04 10.65 -26.80
C GLY A 440 -31.39 10.94 -28.26
N GLU A 441 -30.74 11.93 -28.88
CA GLU A 441 -31.04 12.44 -30.22
C GLU A 441 -32.52 12.81 -30.38
N ARG A 442 -33.14 13.33 -29.30
CA ARG A 442 -34.59 13.63 -29.24
C ARG A 442 -35.52 12.42 -29.45
N VAL A 443 -35.01 11.20 -29.34
CA VAL A 443 -35.77 9.96 -29.46
C VAL A 443 -35.99 9.32 -28.08
N GLY A 444 -37.18 8.77 -27.86
CA GLY A 444 -37.53 8.05 -26.64
C GLY A 444 -37.58 8.92 -25.36
N PRO A 445 -37.75 8.29 -24.18
CA PRO A 445 -37.85 9.01 -22.91
C PRO A 445 -36.63 9.88 -22.59
N VAL A 446 -35.42 9.41 -22.90
CA VAL A 446 -34.20 10.19 -22.72
C VAL A 446 -34.20 11.41 -23.63
N GLY A 447 -34.45 11.23 -24.94
CA GLY A 447 -34.46 12.31 -25.92
C GLY A 447 -35.57 13.34 -25.69
N ARG A 448 -36.71 12.94 -25.10
CA ARG A 448 -37.77 13.86 -24.67
C ARG A 448 -37.49 14.56 -23.33
N GLY A 449 -36.37 14.24 -22.66
CA GLY A 449 -36.03 14.81 -21.35
C GLY A 449 -36.95 14.34 -20.22
N GLU A 450 -37.48 13.12 -20.33
CA GLU A 450 -38.35 12.47 -19.34
C GLU A 450 -37.57 11.56 -18.39
N ALA A 451 -36.37 11.11 -18.78
CA ALA A 451 -35.54 10.20 -18.01
C ALA A 451 -34.04 10.39 -18.29
N ILE A 452 -33.21 9.90 -17.37
CA ILE A 452 -31.77 9.68 -17.59
C ILE A 452 -31.50 8.19 -17.41
N ALA A 453 -30.71 7.63 -18.33
CA ALA A 453 -30.24 6.25 -18.24
C ALA A 453 -28.73 6.23 -18.02
N ALA A 454 -28.23 5.21 -17.33
CA ALA A 454 -26.81 4.93 -17.22
C ALA A 454 -26.54 3.47 -17.56
N THR A 455 -25.38 3.22 -18.16
CA THR A 455 -24.86 1.87 -18.37
C THR A 455 -23.41 1.86 -17.96
N ALA A 456 -23.01 0.88 -17.16
CA ALA A 456 -21.63 0.68 -16.74
C ALA A 456 -21.17 -0.73 -17.09
N VAL A 457 -19.92 -0.85 -17.51
CA VAL A 457 -19.19 -2.10 -17.62
C VAL A 457 -18.09 -2.07 -16.58
N VAL A 458 -18.04 -3.09 -15.74
CA VAL A 458 -17.11 -3.18 -14.62
C VAL A 458 -16.31 -4.46 -14.76
N THR A 459 -14.98 -4.32 -14.79
CA THR A 459 -14.06 -5.45 -14.74
C THR A 459 -13.51 -5.60 -13.33
N LEU A 460 -13.69 -6.78 -12.76
CA LEU A 460 -13.09 -7.22 -11.52
C LEU A 460 -11.86 -8.08 -11.79
N LEU A 461 -10.87 -7.97 -10.92
CA LEU A 461 -9.70 -8.83 -10.90
C LEU A 461 -9.74 -9.72 -9.65
N PRO A 462 -9.33 -10.99 -9.72
CA PRO A 462 -9.16 -11.82 -8.52
C PRO A 462 -8.20 -11.16 -7.50
N ARG A 463 -8.45 -11.37 -6.22
CA ARG A 463 -7.59 -10.95 -5.11
C ARG A 463 -6.46 -11.92 -4.81
#